data_AF-Q2HH27-F1
#
_entry.id   AF-Q2HH27-F1
#
_cell.length_a   1.000
_cell.length_b   1.000
_cell.length_c   1.000
_cell.angle_alpha   90.00
_cell.angle_beta   90.00
_cell.angle_gamma   90.00
#
_symmetry.space_group_name_H-M   'P 1'
#
loop_
_entity.id
_entity.type
_entity.pdbx_description
1 polymer ?
#
loop_
_entity_poly.entity_id
_entity_poly.type
_entity_poly.pdbx_seq_one_letter_code
_entity_poly.pdbx_strand_id
1 'polypeptide(L)'
;MPPHSSHKLQPADVGCFSPLKAAYGKQIEEMMRASITHITKEDFFPAFLAAHQATMTYDNIRGGFRGAGLVPFYPEEVISQLDIRLKTPTPPNSRPGSAYAWVSKTPNNPIEASSQTTLIKTWIAQHQNSSPTSLLAAVD
;
A
#
# COMPACT_ATOMS: atom_id res chain seq x y z
N MET A 1 1.08 3.77 9.96
CA MET A 1 1.77 2.74 9.15
C MET A 1 1.35 2.94 7.68
N PRO A 2 2.26 2.86 6.70
CA PRO A 2 1.91 3.06 5.29
C PRO A 2 0.80 2.08 4.81
N PRO A 3 -0.03 2.45 3.82
CA PRO A 3 -0.96 1.51 3.20
C PRO A 3 -0.25 0.26 2.69
N HIS A 4 -0.94 -0.89 2.75
CA HIS A 4 -0.47 -2.18 2.25
C HIS A 4 0.86 -2.68 2.84
N SER A 5 1.21 -2.29 4.07
CA SER A 5 2.48 -2.68 4.72
C SER A 5 2.32 -3.53 5.97
N SER A 6 1.09 -3.97 6.31
CA SER A 6 0.81 -4.73 7.54
C SER A 6 1.61 -6.03 7.62
N HIS A 7 1.59 -6.80 6.53
CA HIS A 7 2.34 -8.05 6.35
C HIS A 7 3.87 -7.92 6.46
N LYS A 8 4.41 -6.70 6.55
CA LYS A 8 5.84 -6.44 6.76
C LYS A 8 6.15 -5.81 8.12
N LEU A 9 5.27 -4.92 8.59
CA LEU A 9 5.53 -4.06 9.75
C LEU A 9 4.80 -4.48 11.02
N GLN A 10 3.82 -5.39 10.93
CA GLN A 10 3.07 -5.85 12.09
C GLN A 10 3.61 -7.20 12.59
N PRO A 11 4.19 -7.25 13.81
CA PRO A 11 4.78 -8.48 14.36
C PRO A 11 3.86 -9.69 14.35
N ALA A 12 2.56 -9.48 14.57
CA ALA A 12 1.57 -10.55 14.56
C ALA A 12 1.41 -11.17 13.16
N ASP A 13 1.35 -10.35 12.11
CA ASP A 13 1.28 -10.81 10.72
C ASP A 13 2.57 -11.52 10.31
N VAL A 14 3.73 -10.98 10.72
CA VAL A 14 5.05 -11.51 10.37
C VAL A 14 5.36 -12.84 11.06
N GLY A 15 5.03 -12.98 12.35
CA GLY A 15 5.50 -14.10 13.18
C GLY A 15 4.43 -15.03 13.73
N CYS A 16 3.20 -14.55 14.00
CA CYS A 16 2.25 -15.30 14.80
C CYS A 16 1.10 -15.91 13.99
N PHE A 17 0.55 -15.19 13.02
CA PHE A 17 -0.66 -15.62 12.31
C PHE A 17 -0.42 -16.77 11.33
N SER A 18 0.75 -16.84 10.71
CA SER A 18 1.09 -17.96 9.83
C SER A 18 1.19 -19.29 10.59
N PRO A 19 1.95 -19.39 11.71
CA PRO A 19 1.91 -20.57 12.57
C PRO A 19 0.52 -20.88 13.12
N LEU A 20 -0.23 -19.86 13.58
CA LEU A 20 -1.59 -20.05 14.11
C LEU A 20 -2.51 -20.69 13.07
N LYS A 21 -2.48 -20.20 11.81
CA LYS A 21 -3.26 -20.77 10.71
C LYS A 21 -2.90 -22.24 10.46
N ALA A 22 -1.61 -22.57 10.49
CA ALA A 22 -1.15 -23.95 10.30
C ALA A 22 -1.58 -24.86 11.46
N ALA A 23 -1.42 -24.42 12.71
CA ALA A 23 -1.81 -25.18 13.88
C ALA A 23 -3.33 -25.40 13.95
N TYR A 24 -4.12 -24.38 13.62
CA TYR A 24 -5.57 -24.53 13.52
C TYR A 24 -5.97 -25.47 12.39
N GLY A 25 -5.33 -25.36 11.21
CA GLY A 25 -5.52 -26.31 10.11
C GLY A 25 -5.31 -27.76 10.57
N LYS A 26 -4.26 -28.01 11.35
CA LYS A 26 -4.00 -29.33 11.95
C LYS A 26 -5.12 -29.80 12.89
N GLN A 27 -5.65 -28.91 13.75
CA GLN A 27 -6.80 -29.25 14.60
C GLN A 27 -8.01 -29.68 13.77
N ILE A 28 -8.29 -28.97 12.67
CA ILE A 28 -9.38 -29.31 11.77
C ILE A 28 -9.14 -30.65 11.06
N GLU A 29 -7.93 -30.92 10.60
CA GLU A 29 -7.57 -32.21 10.00
C GLU A 29 -7.75 -33.38 10.98
N GLU A 30 -7.41 -33.20 12.26
CA GLU A 30 -7.63 -34.20 13.31
C GLU A 30 -9.13 -34.47 13.52
N MET A 31 -9.97 -33.43 13.55
CA MET A 31 -11.42 -33.55 13.64
C MET A 31 -12.02 -34.28 12.43
N MET A 32 -11.55 -33.94 11.21
CA MET A 32 -11.96 -34.62 9.98
C MET A 32 -11.63 -36.11 10.02
N ARG A 33 -10.45 -36.49 10.52
CA ARG A 33 -10.06 -37.90 10.71
C ARG A 33 -10.92 -38.63 11.74
N ALA A 34 -11.50 -37.91 12.70
CA ALA A 34 -12.49 -38.42 13.66
C ALA A 34 -13.92 -38.47 13.08
N SER A 35 -14.08 -38.32 11.75
CA SER A 35 -15.37 -38.31 11.04
C SER A 35 -16.27 -37.12 11.37
N ILE A 36 -15.71 -36.02 11.90
CA ILE A 36 -16.42 -34.76 12.04
C ILE A 36 -16.39 -34.03 10.69
N THR A 37 -17.53 -33.91 10.04
CA THR A 37 -17.65 -33.37 8.68
C THR A 37 -18.04 -31.89 8.64
N HIS A 38 -18.48 -31.33 9.76
CA HIS A 38 -18.87 -29.93 9.89
C HIS A 38 -18.32 -29.36 11.19
N ILE A 39 -17.78 -28.13 11.13
CA ILE A 39 -17.25 -27.42 12.29
C ILE A 39 -18.30 -26.41 12.75
N THR A 40 -18.85 -26.60 13.95
CA THR A 40 -19.77 -25.64 14.57
C THR A 40 -19.01 -24.55 15.31
N LYS A 41 -19.75 -23.60 15.90
CA LYS A 41 -19.14 -22.61 16.81
C LYS A 41 -18.61 -23.26 18.08
N GLU A 42 -19.26 -24.32 18.59
CA GLU A 42 -18.78 -25.05 19.77
C GLU A 42 -17.47 -25.79 19.47
N ASP A 43 -17.27 -26.24 18.23
CA ASP A 43 -16.03 -26.87 17.77
C ASP A 43 -14.89 -25.86 17.54
N PHE A 44 -15.24 -24.68 17.03
CA PHE A 44 -14.26 -23.64 16.68
C PHE A 44 -13.44 -23.17 17.89
N PHE A 45 -14.10 -22.83 19.01
CA PHE A 45 -13.40 -22.20 20.14
C PHE A 45 -12.34 -23.11 20.77
N PRO A 46 -12.61 -24.40 21.08
CA PRO A 46 -11.59 -25.32 21.59
C PRO A 46 -10.44 -25.52 20.60
N ALA A 47 -10.73 -25.74 19.32
CA ALA A 47 -9.70 -25.93 18.29
C ALA A 47 -8.82 -24.68 18.12
N PHE A 48 -9.44 -23.50 18.10
CA PHE A 48 -8.72 -22.23 18.04
C PHE A 48 -7.89 -21.99 19.29
N LEU A 49 -8.43 -22.24 20.49
CA LEU A 49 -7.71 -22.06 21.75
C LEU A 49 -6.48 -22.97 21.84
N ALA A 50 -6.62 -24.24 21.44
CA ALA A 50 -5.51 -25.18 21.37
C ALA A 50 -4.42 -24.71 20.40
N ALA A 51 -4.80 -24.28 19.19
CA ALA A 51 -3.88 -23.70 18.23
C ALA A 51 -3.19 -22.43 18.76
N HIS A 52 -3.96 -21.51 19.37
CA HIS A 52 -3.46 -20.27 19.94
C HIS A 52 -2.44 -20.52 21.05
N GLN A 53 -2.71 -21.43 21.98
CA GLN A 53 -1.77 -21.80 23.05
C GLN A 53 -0.48 -22.43 22.49
N ALA A 54 -0.60 -23.23 21.43
CA ALA A 54 0.56 -23.85 20.78
C ALA A 54 1.43 -22.84 20.01
N THR A 55 0.85 -21.73 19.51
CA THR A 55 1.56 -20.83 18.59
C THR A 55 1.89 -19.46 19.14
N MET A 56 1.19 -18.97 20.18
CA MET A 56 1.53 -17.70 20.83
C MET A 56 2.67 -17.88 21.85
N THR A 57 3.77 -18.43 21.36
CA THR A 57 4.98 -18.68 22.15
C THR A 57 5.87 -17.45 22.16
N TYR A 58 6.76 -17.37 23.15
CA TYR A 58 7.76 -16.30 23.25
C TYR A 58 8.63 -16.20 21.99
N ASP A 59 9.01 -17.34 21.41
CA ASP A 59 9.85 -17.41 20.23
C ASP A 59 9.14 -16.87 18.98
N ASN A 60 7.87 -17.22 18.77
CA ASN A 60 7.10 -16.71 17.64
C ASN A 60 6.85 -15.20 17.76
N ILE A 61 6.54 -14.72 18.97
CA ILE A 61 6.36 -13.29 19.24
C ILE A 61 7.66 -12.55 18.95
N ARG A 62 8.79 -12.99 19.53
CA ARG A 62 10.10 -12.38 19.27
C ARG A 62 10.51 -12.45 17.82
N GLY A 63 10.27 -13.58 17.16
CA GLY A 63 10.49 -13.75 15.73
C GLY A 63 9.70 -12.72 14.92
N GLY A 64 8.43 -12.49 15.26
CA GLY A 64 7.59 -11.46 14.65
C GLY A 64 8.15 -10.05 14.82
N PHE A 65 8.58 -9.68 16.04
CA PHE A 65 9.21 -8.37 16.27
C PHE A 65 10.56 -8.21 15.55
N ARG A 66 11.35 -9.28 15.48
CA ARG A 66 12.62 -9.29 14.76
C ARG A 66 12.42 -9.16 13.25
N GLY A 67 11.51 -9.93 12.68
CA GLY A 67 11.19 -9.89 11.25
C GLY A 67 10.53 -8.58 10.81
N ALA A 68 9.79 -7.92 11.72
CA ALA A 68 9.29 -6.55 11.51
C ALA A 68 10.37 -5.47 11.71
N GLY A 69 11.62 -5.85 12.01
CA GLY A 69 12.74 -4.93 12.23
C GLY A 69 12.59 -4.03 13.46
N LEU A 70 11.75 -4.39 14.43
CA LEU A 70 11.42 -3.56 15.59
C LEU A 70 12.29 -3.89 16.80
N VAL A 71 12.55 -5.18 17.07
CA VAL A 71 13.33 -5.62 18.24
C VAL A 71 14.31 -6.74 17.87
N PRO A 72 15.64 -6.48 17.88
CA PRO A 72 16.25 -5.15 17.97
C PRO A 72 15.82 -4.28 16.77
N PHE A 73 15.91 -2.96 16.93
CA PHE A 73 15.55 -2.05 15.84
C PHE A 73 16.55 -2.19 14.68
N TYR A 74 16.08 -2.78 13.58
CA TYR A 74 16.90 -3.09 12.40
C TYR A 74 16.04 -2.98 11.12
N PRO A 75 15.92 -1.75 10.57
CA PRO A 75 15.04 -1.47 9.42
C PRO A 75 15.35 -2.26 8.15
N GLU A 76 16.61 -2.67 7.97
CA GLU A 76 17.06 -3.40 6.78
C GLU A 76 16.36 -4.76 6.60
N GLU A 77 15.90 -5.40 7.69
CA GLU A 77 15.07 -6.61 7.61
C GLU A 77 13.80 -6.37 6.80
N VAL A 78 13.19 -5.18 6.90
CA VAL A 78 11.99 -4.83 6.15
C VAL A 78 12.32 -4.21 4.80
N ILE A 79 13.32 -3.33 4.75
CA ILE A 79 13.70 -2.59 3.52
C ILE A 79 14.17 -3.56 2.43
N SER A 80 14.97 -4.57 2.78
CA SER A 80 15.46 -5.58 1.83
C SER A 80 14.35 -6.42 1.17
N GLN A 81 13.15 -6.47 1.78
CA GLN A 81 11.98 -7.16 1.25
C GLN A 81 11.13 -6.29 0.30
N LEU A 82 11.45 -5.01 0.14
CA LEU A 82 10.71 -4.11 -0.74
C LEU A 82 11.23 -4.20 -2.16
N ASP A 83 10.37 -4.63 -3.10
CA ASP A 83 10.66 -4.51 -4.54
C ASP A 83 10.41 -3.07 -5.00
N ILE A 84 11.45 -2.23 -4.87
CA ILE A 84 11.39 -0.83 -5.30
C ILE A 84 11.55 -0.78 -6.83
N ARG A 85 10.44 -0.95 -7.55
CA ARG A 85 10.41 -0.62 -8.98
C ARG A 85 10.21 0.87 -9.15
N LEU A 86 11.30 1.59 -9.44
CA LEU A 86 11.23 2.97 -9.92
C LEU A 86 10.39 3.00 -11.20
N LYS A 87 9.13 3.41 -11.08
CA LYS A 87 8.30 3.68 -12.25
C LYS A 87 8.63 5.07 -12.74
N THR A 88 9.25 5.15 -13.92
CA THR A 88 9.22 6.38 -14.71
C THR A 88 7.75 6.66 -15.01
N PRO A 89 7.22 7.86 -14.70
CA PRO A 89 5.87 8.23 -15.10
C PRO A 89 5.71 7.95 -16.59
N THR A 90 4.62 7.27 -16.97
CA THR A 90 4.33 7.05 -18.39
C THR A 90 4.38 8.41 -19.10
N PRO A 91 5.22 8.57 -20.15
CA PRO A 91 5.29 9.82 -20.88
C PRO A 91 3.88 10.23 -21.30
N PRO A 92 3.52 11.52 -21.19
CA PRO A 92 2.24 12.00 -21.71
C PRO A 92 2.16 11.61 -23.19
N ASN A 93 1.02 11.06 -23.59
CA ASN A 93 0.79 10.53 -24.93
C ASN A 93 0.90 11.67 -25.95
N SER A 94 2.09 11.93 -26.50
CA SER A 94 2.31 12.94 -27.52
C SER A 94 1.93 12.36 -28.88
N ARG A 95 0.63 12.34 -29.19
CA ARG A 95 0.20 12.22 -30.58
C ARG A 95 0.61 13.50 -31.32
N PRO A 96 1.43 13.43 -32.38
CA PRO A 96 1.72 14.60 -33.20
C PRO A 96 0.43 14.95 -33.96
N GLY A 97 -0.18 16.09 -33.63
CA GLY A 97 -1.33 16.62 -34.38
C GLY A 97 -2.54 17.10 -33.58
N SER A 98 -2.53 17.03 -32.25
CA SER A 98 -3.55 17.72 -31.44
C SER A 98 -2.85 18.81 -30.65
N ALA A 99 -3.17 20.07 -30.94
CA ALA A 99 -2.89 21.17 -30.03
C ALA A 99 -3.59 20.85 -28.70
N TYR A 100 -2.83 20.31 -27.76
CA TYR A 100 -3.21 20.17 -26.37
C TYR A 100 -3.77 21.50 -25.82
N ALA A 101 -5.09 21.57 -25.73
CA ALA A 101 -5.75 22.57 -24.89
C ALA A 101 -5.10 22.49 -23.50
N TRP A 102 -4.56 23.61 -23.01
CA TRP A 102 -4.04 23.66 -21.66
C TRP A 102 -5.18 23.33 -20.69
N VAL A 103 -5.00 22.29 -19.87
CA VAL A 103 -5.94 21.86 -18.83
C VAL A 103 -5.24 22.00 -17.49
N SER A 104 -5.90 22.62 -16.52
CA SER A 104 -5.39 22.71 -15.15
C SER A 104 -5.18 21.30 -14.59
N LYS A 105 -3.94 20.97 -14.21
CA LYS A 105 -3.58 19.71 -13.56
C LYS A 105 -3.03 20.00 -12.17
N THR A 106 -3.41 19.19 -11.19
CA THR A 106 -2.90 19.28 -9.83
C THR A 106 -1.39 19.03 -9.83
N PRO A 107 -0.56 19.98 -9.34
CA PRO A 107 0.89 19.79 -9.24
C PRO A 107 1.25 18.63 -8.31
N ASN A 108 2.26 17.84 -8.68
CA ASN A 108 2.72 16.72 -7.87
C ASN A 108 3.92 17.09 -6.97
N ASN A 109 4.50 18.29 -7.15
CA ASN A 109 5.59 18.79 -6.33
C ASN A 109 5.61 20.33 -6.25
N PRO A 110 6.33 20.92 -5.27
CA PRO A 110 6.37 22.37 -5.05
C PRO A 110 6.97 23.19 -6.21
N ILE A 111 7.89 22.59 -6.98
CA ILE A 111 8.53 23.25 -8.12
C ILE A 111 7.49 23.43 -9.24
N GLU A 112 6.75 22.37 -9.55
CA GLU A 112 5.67 22.36 -10.54
C GLU A 112 4.56 23.36 -10.17
N ALA A 113 4.18 23.43 -8.89
CA ALA A 113 3.22 24.41 -8.40
C ALA A 113 3.68 25.86 -8.62
N SER A 114 4.96 26.13 -8.39
CA SER A 114 5.56 27.45 -8.56
C SER A 114 5.64 27.84 -10.05
N SER A 115 5.99 26.89 -10.91
CA SER A 115 6.01 27.08 -12.37
C SER A 115 4.61 27.36 -12.93
N GLN A 116 3.59 26.58 -12.54
CA GLN A 116 2.21 26.83 -12.95
C GLN A 116 1.69 28.18 -12.44
N THR A 117 2.01 28.53 -11.19
CA THR A 117 1.64 29.84 -10.61
C THR A 117 2.25 30.99 -11.40
N THR A 118 3.53 30.88 -11.77
CA THR A 118 4.22 31.89 -12.58
C THR A 118 3.58 32.05 -13.95
N LEU A 119 3.25 30.93 -14.63
CA LEU A 119 2.59 30.95 -15.92
C LEU A 119 1.21 31.63 -15.86
N ILE A 120 0.38 31.27 -14.88
CA ILE A 120 -0.95 31.89 -14.68
C ILE A 120 -0.81 33.40 -14.42
N LYS A 121 0.14 33.81 -13.56
CA LYS A 121 0.39 35.23 -13.27
C LYS A 121 0.82 36.01 -14.51
N THR A 122 1.73 35.45 -15.30
CA THR A 122 2.19 36.06 -16.56
C THR A 122 1.04 36.21 -17.55
N TRP A 123 0.17 35.20 -17.66
CA TRP A 123 -1.00 35.27 -18.54
C TRP A 123 -2.01 36.33 -18.10
N ILE A 124 -2.30 36.41 -16.79
CA ILE A 124 -3.17 37.46 -16.22
C ILE A 124 -2.58 38.84 -16.50
N ALA A 125 -1.27 39.03 -16.35
CA ALA A 125 -0.60 40.30 -16.62
C ALA A 125 -0.62 40.70 -18.09
N GLN A 126 -0.67 39.72 -19.02
CA GLN A 126 -0.71 39.95 -20.46
C GLN A 126 -2.12 40.17 -21.02
N HIS A 127 -3.18 39.85 -20.28
CA HIS A 127 -4.56 40.06 -20.72
C HIS A 127 -5.03 41.49 -20.41
N GLN A 128 -5.31 42.29 -21.45
CA GLN A 128 -5.71 43.69 -21.30
C GLN A 128 -7.20 44.01 -21.49
N ASN A 129 -8.11 43.10 -21.87
CA ASN A 129 -9.56 43.42 -21.92
C ASN A 129 -10.47 42.17 -21.90
N SER A 130 -11.73 42.39 -21.50
CA SER A 130 -12.70 41.44 -20.91
C SER A 130 -13.29 40.34 -21.81
N SER A 131 -13.53 39.18 -21.15
CA SER A 131 -14.44 38.03 -21.42
C SER A 131 -13.79 36.71 -21.92
N PRO A 132 -14.19 35.53 -21.36
CA PRO A 132 -13.40 34.30 -21.42
C PRO A 132 -13.84 33.35 -22.55
N THR A 133 -13.47 33.63 -23.80
CA THR A 133 -13.69 32.70 -24.93
C THR A 133 -12.61 32.97 -25.99
N SER A 134 -11.78 32.07 -26.49
CA SER A 134 -11.64 30.61 -26.42
C SER A 134 -10.13 30.32 -26.39
N LEU A 135 -9.71 29.33 -25.58
CA LEU A 135 -8.32 28.88 -25.34
C LEU A 135 -7.56 28.34 -26.59
N LEU A 136 -8.02 28.64 -27.81
CA LEU A 136 -7.60 27.95 -29.04
C LEU A 136 -6.95 28.84 -30.11
N ALA A 137 -6.80 30.16 -29.93
CA ALA A 137 -6.45 31.05 -31.04
C ALA A 137 -5.20 31.94 -30.83
N ALA A 138 -4.23 31.54 -30.00
CA ALA A 138 -2.99 32.32 -29.83
C ALA A 138 -1.73 31.46 -29.74
N VAL A 139 -1.55 30.56 -30.70
CA VAL A 139 -0.23 30.03 -31.06
C VAL A 139 -0.01 30.33 -32.53
N ASP A 140 0.58 31.50 -32.78
CA ASP A 140 1.61 31.75 -33.79
C ASP A 140 2.77 32.48 -33.09
#